data_AF-A0A1A3Q5B1-F1
#
_entry.id   AF-A0A1A3Q5B1-F1
#
_cell.length_a   1.000
_cell.length_b   1.000
_cell.length_c   1.000
_cell.angle_alpha   90.00
_cell.angle_beta   90.00
_cell.angle_gamma   90.00
#
_symmetry.space_group_name_H-M   'P 1'
#
loop_
_entity.id
_entity.type
_entity.pdbx_description
1 polymer ?
#
loop_
_entity_poly.entity_id
_entity_poly.type
_entity_poly.pdbx_seq_one_letter_code
_entity_poly.pdbx_strand_id
1 'polypeptide(L)'
;MKLAVALVPIITLMACSSPSNPAKAEPPVNQQQIVDRYTHDIWPAISAYNADHSQGGPAAKQFFDLVEPNLALEPWNQLRTAAQGLGRQGEYDAQDQTTHSNDGLSLGTVDVQSADHSNATLNVCYTYTHSWYVNADNINRAPGASDATVQLVNLNNTWFLRSISNDHVVPGCPNSRA
;
A
#
# COMPACT_ATOMS: atom_id res chain seq x y z
N MET A 1 -9.15 65.79 -59.85
CA MET A 1 -10.27 66.12 -58.94
C MET A 1 -10.22 65.09 -57.81
N LYS A 2 -10.16 65.55 -56.56
CA LYS A 2 -9.78 64.77 -55.37
C LYS A 2 -10.93 63.87 -54.90
N LEU A 3 -10.64 62.59 -54.59
CA LEU A 3 -11.48 61.78 -53.71
C LEU A 3 -10.67 61.44 -52.46
N ALA A 4 -11.15 61.95 -51.32
CA ALA A 4 -10.73 61.54 -50.00
C ALA A 4 -11.61 60.35 -49.57
N VAL A 5 -11.00 59.27 -49.11
CA VAL A 5 -11.69 58.17 -48.41
C VAL A 5 -11.12 58.14 -47.00
N ALA A 6 -11.99 58.41 -46.02
CA ALA A 6 -11.67 58.38 -44.61
C ALA A 6 -11.68 56.93 -44.10
N LEU A 7 -10.62 56.52 -43.42
CA LEU A 7 -10.52 55.26 -42.69
C LEU A 7 -10.88 55.51 -41.21
N VAL A 8 -11.91 54.81 -40.73
CA VAL A 8 -12.33 54.77 -39.33
C VAL A 8 -11.48 53.74 -38.59
N PRO A 9 -10.85 54.05 -37.45
CA PRO A 9 -10.22 53.03 -36.62
C PRO A 9 -11.27 52.28 -35.80
N ILE A 10 -11.25 50.95 -35.92
CA ILE A 10 -12.00 50.02 -35.08
C ILE A 10 -11.37 50.02 -33.68
N ILE A 11 -12.15 50.41 -32.67
CA ILE A 11 -11.76 50.30 -31.27
C ILE A 11 -12.00 48.85 -30.83
N THR A 12 -10.93 48.07 -30.71
CA THR A 12 -10.96 46.77 -30.04
C THR A 12 -11.09 46.98 -28.53
N LEU A 13 -12.28 46.69 -27.99
CA LEU A 13 -12.50 46.52 -26.55
C LEU A 13 -11.68 45.32 -26.07
N MET A 14 -10.50 45.58 -25.48
CA MET A 14 -9.81 44.59 -24.66
C MET A 14 -10.64 44.37 -23.39
N ALA A 15 -11.41 43.29 -23.37
CA ALA A 15 -11.99 42.76 -22.14
C ALA A 15 -10.82 42.36 -21.22
N CYS A 16 -10.55 43.18 -20.20
CA CYS A 16 -9.64 42.84 -19.13
C CYS A 16 -10.22 41.63 -18.40
N SER A 17 -9.69 40.44 -18.68
CA SER A 17 -9.89 39.27 -17.84
C SER A 17 -9.26 39.61 -16.48
N SER A 18 -10.07 39.67 -15.43
CA SER A 18 -9.59 39.82 -14.06
C SER A 18 -8.47 38.80 -13.82
N PRO A 19 -7.32 39.18 -13.25
CA PRO A 19 -6.29 38.21 -12.91
C PRO A 19 -6.88 37.22 -11.92
N SER A 20 -7.07 35.98 -12.37
CA SER A 20 -7.32 34.87 -11.46
C SER A 20 -6.12 34.82 -10.52
N ASN A 21 -6.35 35.05 -9.23
CA ASN A 21 -5.35 34.75 -8.22
C ASN A 21 -4.86 33.31 -8.50
N PRO A 22 -3.55 33.07 -8.66
CA PRO A 22 -3.07 31.72 -8.83
C PRO A 22 -3.54 30.92 -7.62
N ALA A 23 -4.27 29.82 -7.89
CA ALA A 23 -4.67 28.90 -6.85
C ALA A 23 -3.41 28.54 -6.06
N LYS A 24 -3.45 28.73 -4.74
CA LYS A 24 -2.33 28.40 -3.88
C LYS A 24 -2.03 26.92 -4.09
N ALA A 25 -0.82 26.61 -4.55
CA ALA A 25 -0.41 25.22 -4.76
C ALA A 25 -0.65 24.44 -3.47
N GLU A 26 -1.27 23.27 -3.60
CA GLU A 26 -1.49 22.37 -2.48
C GLU A 26 -0.12 21.99 -1.89
N PRO A 27 0.04 21.96 -0.55
CA PRO A 27 1.31 21.57 0.06
C PRO A 27 1.69 20.15 -0.40
N PRO A 28 2.99 19.83 -0.57
CA PRO A 28 3.39 18.50 -0.99
C PRO A 28 2.96 17.42 0.02
N VAL A 29 2.62 16.23 -0.47
CA VAL A 29 2.31 15.07 0.38
C VAL A 29 3.52 14.69 1.25
N ASN A 30 3.27 14.44 2.53
CA ASN A 30 4.32 14.03 3.46
C ASN A 30 4.55 12.51 3.38
N GLN A 31 5.51 12.11 2.56
CA GLN A 31 5.85 10.69 2.38
C GLN A 31 6.39 10.02 3.65
N GLN A 32 7.13 10.76 4.50
CA GLN A 32 7.64 10.21 5.75
C GLN A 32 6.49 9.82 6.69
N GLN A 33 5.44 10.65 6.78
CA GLN A 33 4.26 10.33 7.57
C GLN A 33 3.56 9.04 7.09
N ILE A 34 3.56 8.79 5.77
CA ILE A 34 3.01 7.56 5.19
C ILE A 34 3.84 6.35 5.62
N VAL A 35 5.17 6.44 5.48
CA VAL A 35 6.10 5.37 5.88
C VAL A 35 6.03 5.09 7.37
N ASP A 36 5.99 6.12 8.20
CA ASP A 36 5.90 5.99 9.66
C ASP A 36 4.60 5.31 10.08
N ARG A 37 3.46 5.76 9.51
CA ARG A 37 2.15 5.15 9.75
C ARG A 37 2.12 3.69 9.31
N TYR A 38 2.69 3.40 8.14
CA TYR A 38 2.76 2.03 7.66
C TYR A 38 3.62 1.15 8.59
N THR A 39 4.81 1.63 8.95
CA THR A 39 5.82 0.89 9.73
C THR A 39 5.38 0.64 11.16
N HIS A 40 4.79 1.63 11.83
CA HIS A 40 4.54 1.58 13.27
C HIS A 40 3.14 1.10 13.63
N ASP A 41 2.16 1.26 12.74
CA ASP A 41 0.77 0.91 13.04
C ASP A 41 0.25 -0.21 12.13
N ILE A 42 0.35 -0.02 10.80
CA ILE A 42 -0.29 -0.93 9.82
C ILE A 42 0.45 -2.26 9.74
N TRP A 43 1.77 -2.24 9.58
CA TRP A 43 2.57 -3.47 9.44
C TRP A 43 2.46 -4.39 10.65
N PRO A 44 2.61 -3.91 11.91
CA PRO A 44 2.44 -4.78 13.08
C PRO A 44 1.06 -5.43 13.13
N ALA A 45 0.00 -4.74 12.72
CA ALA A 45 -1.34 -5.31 12.67
C ALA A 45 -1.50 -6.36 11.56
N ILE A 46 -0.90 -6.13 10.37
CA ILE A 46 -0.82 -7.15 9.31
C ILE A 46 -0.09 -8.39 9.82
N SER A 47 1.09 -8.22 10.43
CA SER A 47 1.93 -9.32 10.94
C SER A 47 1.22 -10.11 12.05
N ALA A 48 0.60 -9.42 13.00
CA ALA A 48 -0.19 -10.06 14.06
C ALA A 48 -1.38 -10.85 13.50
N TYR A 49 -2.11 -10.27 12.53
CA TYR A 49 -3.24 -10.95 11.91
C TYR A 49 -2.82 -12.13 11.02
N ASN A 50 -1.67 -12.06 10.35
CA ASN A 50 -1.10 -13.18 9.62
C ASN A 50 -0.81 -14.37 10.57
N ALA A 51 -0.19 -14.09 11.72
CA ALA A 51 0.16 -15.09 12.72
C ALA A 51 -1.07 -15.68 13.43
N ASP A 52 -2.06 -14.85 13.77
CA ASP A 52 -3.33 -15.26 14.40
C ASP A 52 -4.51 -14.55 13.73
N HIS A 53 -5.11 -15.23 12.75
CA HIS A 53 -6.26 -14.74 11.99
C HIS A 53 -7.60 -15.23 12.55
N SER A 54 -7.64 -15.64 13.82
CA SER A 54 -8.89 -16.05 14.47
C SER A 54 -9.95 -14.95 14.39
N GLN A 55 -11.16 -15.32 13.97
CA GLN A 55 -12.24 -14.34 13.82
C GLN A 55 -12.64 -13.76 15.18
N GLY A 56 -12.55 -12.44 15.32
CA GLY A 56 -12.89 -11.74 16.56
C GLY A 56 -11.78 -11.72 17.62
N GLY A 57 -10.60 -12.27 17.32
CA GLY A 57 -9.42 -12.16 18.18
C GLY A 57 -8.84 -10.74 18.22
N PRO A 58 -7.95 -10.43 19.19
CA PRO A 58 -7.33 -9.11 19.30
C PRO A 58 -6.57 -8.67 18.04
N ALA A 59 -5.84 -9.60 17.40
CA ALA A 59 -5.10 -9.33 16.16
C ALA A 59 -6.03 -8.98 15.00
N ALA A 60 -7.12 -9.74 14.82
CA ALA A 60 -8.15 -9.44 13.83
C ALA A 60 -8.78 -8.07 14.08
N LYS A 61 -9.10 -7.73 15.33
CA LYS A 61 -9.65 -6.42 15.68
C LYS A 61 -8.68 -5.29 15.32
N GLN A 62 -7.41 -5.42 15.71
CA GLN A 62 -6.39 -4.40 15.42
C GLN A 62 -6.20 -4.22 13.90
N PHE A 63 -6.16 -5.31 13.14
CA PHE A 63 -6.07 -5.25 11.70
C PHE A 63 -7.29 -4.55 11.09
N PHE A 64 -8.51 -4.91 11.50
CA PHE A 64 -9.74 -4.34 10.95
C PHE A 64 -9.89 -2.84 11.26
N ASP A 65 -9.42 -2.38 12.42
CA ASP A 65 -9.42 -0.96 12.81
C ASP A 65 -8.49 -0.10 11.93
N LEU A 66 -7.60 -0.72 11.13
CA LEU A 66 -6.63 -0.05 10.25
C LEU A 66 -6.91 -0.24 8.75
N VAL A 67 -7.89 -1.07 8.39
CA VAL A 67 -8.35 -1.21 7.02
C VAL A 67 -9.25 -0.03 6.64
N GLU A 68 -9.29 0.30 5.35
CA GLU A 68 -10.20 1.29 4.80
C GLU A 68 -11.65 1.05 5.28
N PRO A 69 -12.27 2.04 5.95
CA PRO A 69 -13.65 1.94 6.38
C PRO A 69 -14.58 1.84 5.16
N ASN A 70 -15.58 0.96 5.26
CA ASN A 70 -16.56 0.69 4.19
C ASN A 70 -15.94 0.12 2.90
N LEU A 71 -14.79 -0.55 2.98
CA LEU A 71 -14.23 -1.31 1.86
C LEU A 71 -15.26 -2.33 1.36
N ALA A 72 -15.50 -2.36 0.05
CA ALA A 72 -16.46 -3.28 -0.56
C ALA A 72 -16.08 -4.76 -0.29
N LEU A 73 -17.08 -5.64 -0.28
CA LEU A 73 -16.93 -7.03 0.15
C LEU A 73 -15.83 -7.80 -0.62
N GLU A 74 -15.75 -7.62 -1.93
CA GLU A 74 -14.75 -8.32 -2.75
C GLU A 74 -13.31 -7.83 -2.46
N PRO A 75 -12.98 -6.53 -2.56
CA PRO A 75 -11.68 -6.01 -2.14
C PRO A 75 -11.32 -6.35 -0.69
N TRP A 76 -12.31 -6.35 0.20
CA TRP A 76 -12.13 -6.78 1.58
C TRP A 76 -11.66 -8.24 1.68
N ASN A 77 -12.34 -9.15 0.98
CA ASN A 77 -11.96 -10.57 0.96
C ASN A 77 -10.57 -10.77 0.35
N GLN A 78 -10.25 -10.06 -0.73
CA GLN A 78 -8.93 -10.09 -1.35
C GLN A 78 -7.83 -9.63 -0.40
N LEU A 79 -8.03 -8.48 0.26
CA LEU A 79 -7.09 -7.96 1.25
C LEU A 79 -6.88 -8.93 2.41
N ARG A 80 -7.97 -9.52 2.93
CA ARG A 80 -7.90 -10.50 4.02
C ARG A 80 -7.08 -11.72 3.63
N THR A 81 -7.36 -12.30 2.46
CA THR A 81 -6.64 -13.46 1.93
C THR A 81 -5.16 -13.12 1.70
N ALA A 82 -4.86 -11.95 1.14
CA ALA A 82 -3.49 -11.51 0.93
C ALA A 82 -2.73 -11.35 2.26
N ALA A 83 -3.31 -10.66 3.26
CA ALA A 83 -2.71 -10.50 4.58
C ALA A 83 -2.46 -11.84 5.28
N GLN A 84 -3.40 -12.79 5.16
CA GLN A 84 -3.28 -14.14 5.72
C GLN A 84 -2.24 -14.99 4.98
N GLY A 85 -2.02 -14.74 3.68
CA GLY A 85 -1.13 -15.54 2.83
C GLY A 85 0.31 -15.06 2.77
N LEU A 86 0.62 -13.86 3.29
CA LEU A 86 1.99 -13.34 3.34
C LEU A 86 2.95 -14.38 3.96
N GLY A 87 4.18 -14.44 3.44
CA GLY A 87 5.16 -15.45 3.82
C GLY A 87 4.75 -16.87 3.41
N ARG A 88 3.90 -17.02 2.39
CA ARG A 88 3.36 -18.29 1.90
C ARG A 88 2.55 -19.06 2.95
N GLN A 89 1.93 -18.32 3.87
CA GLN A 89 1.20 -18.91 4.99
C GLN A 89 -0.02 -19.70 4.51
N GLY A 90 -0.04 -20.99 4.86
CA GLY A 90 -1.14 -21.90 4.50
C GLY A 90 -1.17 -22.30 3.03
N GLU A 91 -0.14 -21.97 2.25
CA GLU A 91 -0.01 -22.41 0.86
C GLU A 91 0.27 -23.93 0.82
N TYR A 92 -0.41 -24.65 -0.07
CA TYR A 92 -0.20 -26.08 -0.27
C TYR A 92 0.29 -26.35 -1.69
N ASP A 93 1.46 -26.98 -1.80
CA ASP A 93 1.99 -27.51 -3.03
C ASP A 93 1.53 -28.96 -3.21
N ALA A 94 0.68 -29.20 -4.20
CA ALA A 94 0.13 -30.53 -4.48
C ALA A 94 1.14 -31.48 -5.15
N GLN A 95 2.17 -30.96 -5.82
CA GLN A 95 3.17 -31.78 -6.49
C GLN A 95 4.04 -32.51 -5.46
N ASP A 96 4.49 -31.78 -4.45
CA ASP A 96 5.38 -32.30 -3.40
C ASP A 96 4.63 -32.57 -2.09
N GLN A 97 3.30 -32.46 -2.10
CA GLN A 97 2.40 -32.62 -0.94
C GLN A 97 2.84 -31.80 0.28
N THR A 98 3.38 -30.61 0.02
CA THR A 98 4.06 -29.80 1.03
C THR A 98 3.18 -28.62 1.41
N THR A 99 2.94 -28.44 2.71
CA THR A 99 2.33 -27.23 3.25
C THR A 99 3.44 -26.23 3.60
N HIS A 100 3.25 -24.98 3.24
CA HIS A 100 4.10 -23.86 3.59
C HIS A 100 3.45 -23.00 4.67
N SER A 101 4.29 -22.48 5.55
CA SER A 101 3.91 -21.58 6.62
C SER A 101 5.07 -20.63 6.92
N ASN A 102 4.83 -19.61 7.74
CA ASN A 102 5.87 -18.77 8.27
C ASN A 102 5.76 -18.67 9.79
N ASP A 103 6.91 -18.55 10.44
CA ASP A 103 7.02 -18.23 11.87
C ASP A 103 7.34 -16.73 12.01
N GLY A 104 6.33 -15.89 11.75
CA GLY A 104 6.36 -14.44 11.98
C GLY A 104 6.92 -13.62 10.81
N LEU A 105 6.36 -12.43 10.63
CA LEU A 105 6.78 -11.46 9.62
C LEU A 105 7.51 -10.28 10.25
N SER A 106 8.67 -9.94 9.71
CA SER A 106 9.47 -8.77 10.08
C SER A 106 9.59 -7.81 8.91
N LEU A 107 9.38 -6.52 9.15
CA LEU A 107 9.50 -5.50 8.10
C LEU A 107 10.97 -5.33 7.72
N GLY A 108 11.24 -5.33 6.41
CA GLY A 108 12.55 -4.98 5.85
C GLY A 108 12.55 -3.53 5.40
N THR A 109 12.16 -3.29 4.14
CA THR A 109 12.13 -1.95 3.53
C THR A 109 10.72 -1.53 3.17
N VAL A 110 10.53 -0.20 3.13
CA VAL A 110 9.30 0.44 2.68
C VAL A 110 9.69 1.56 1.73
N ASP A 111 9.33 1.42 0.46
CA ASP A 111 9.64 2.37 -0.59
C ASP A 111 8.35 2.95 -1.17
N VAL A 112 8.15 4.26 -1.02
CA VAL A 112 7.01 4.96 -1.60
C VAL A 112 7.18 5.03 -3.12
N GLN A 113 6.34 4.31 -3.87
CA GLN A 113 6.34 4.33 -5.34
C GLN A 113 5.59 5.53 -5.89
N SER A 114 4.45 5.86 -5.27
CA SER A 114 3.64 7.02 -5.61
C SER A 114 2.84 7.46 -4.39
N ALA A 115 2.61 8.76 -4.27
CA ALA A 115 1.74 9.31 -3.24
C ALA A 115 1.13 10.64 -3.72
N ASP A 116 -0.15 10.82 -3.43
CA ASP A 116 -0.86 12.08 -3.50
C ASP A 116 -1.63 12.30 -2.17
N HIS A 117 -2.50 13.31 -2.09
CA HIS A 117 -3.25 13.61 -0.87
C HIS A 117 -4.29 12.55 -0.48
N SER A 118 -4.63 11.63 -1.38
CA SER A 118 -5.71 10.65 -1.23
C SER A 118 -5.21 9.20 -1.25
N ASN A 119 -4.13 8.90 -1.96
CA ASN A 119 -3.65 7.54 -2.16
C ASN A 119 -2.11 7.47 -2.07
N ALA A 120 -1.62 6.31 -1.63
CA ALA A 120 -0.20 5.99 -1.69
C ALA A 120 -0.02 4.53 -2.11
N THR A 121 1.03 4.27 -2.89
CA THR A 121 1.47 2.93 -3.26
C THR A 121 2.87 2.72 -2.72
N LEU A 122 3.06 1.65 -1.95
CA LEU A 122 4.32 1.27 -1.33
C LEU A 122 4.79 -0.06 -1.94
N ASN A 123 6.09 -0.19 -2.17
CA ASN A 123 6.74 -1.48 -2.28
C ASN A 123 7.34 -1.81 -0.92
N VAL A 124 7.05 -3.02 -0.44
CA VAL A 124 7.41 -3.45 0.90
C VAL A 124 8.14 -4.76 0.80
N CYS A 125 9.40 -4.77 1.25
CA CYS A 125 10.11 -6.02 1.47
C CYS A 125 9.96 -6.44 2.92
N TYR A 126 9.69 -7.72 3.14
CA TYR A 126 9.61 -8.29 4.47
C TYR A 126 10.30 -9.66 4.53
N THR A 127 10.75 -10.01 5.72
CA THR A 127 11.44 -11.27 6.00
C THR A 127 10.63 -12.13 6.95
N TYR A 128 10.83 -13.44 6.88
CA TYR A 128 10.14 -14.40 7.72
C TYR A 128 10.97 -15.67 7.90
N THR A 129 10.66 -16.47 8.91
CA THR A 129 11.18 -17.84 8.96
C THR A 129 10.20 -18.72 8.20
N HIS A 130 10.57 -19.11 6.98
CA HIS A 130 9.76 -20.02 6.17
C HIS A 130 9.83 -21.42 6.78
N SER A 131 8.68 -22.05 6.95
CA SER A 131 8.58 -23.45 7.31
C SER A 131 7.82 -24.22 6.24
N TRP A 132 8.21 -25.46 6.01
CA TRP A 132 7.50 -26.35 5.09
C TRP A 132 7.57 -27.81 5.53
N TYR A 133 6.45 -28.51 5.35
CA TYR A 133 6.27 -29.85 5.88
C TYR A 133 5.23 -30.65 5.08
N VAL A 134 5.46 -31.96 4.98
CA VAL A 134 4.46 -32.94 4.50
C VAL A 134 3.63 -33.45 5.68
N ASN A 135 4.25 -33.54 6.87
CA ASN A 135 3.62 -33.94 8.12
C ASN A 135 4.36 -33.32 9.31
N ALA A 136 3.78 -33.43 10.51
CA ALA A 136 4.29 -32.81 11.72
C ALA A 136 5.68 -33.33 12.17
N ASP A 137 6.11 -34.51 11.69
CA ASP A 137 7.37 -35.14 12.11
C ASP A 137 8.59 -34.54 11.38
N ASN A 138 8.39 -33.90 10.23
CA ASN A 138 9.45 -33.37 9.39
C ASN A 138 9.16 -31.92 8.95
N ILE A 139 9.37 -30.97 9.86
CA ILE A 139 9.26 -29.54 9.57
C ILE A 139 10.64 -28.98 9.24
N ASN A 140 10.82 -28.59 7.97
CA ASN A 140 11.99 -27.85 7.54
C ASN A 140 11.80 -26.36 7.79
N ARG A 141 12.89 -25.63 8.01
CA ARG A 141 12.88 -24.18 8.17
C ARG A 141 14.06 -23.52 7.47
N ALA A 142 13.83 -22.34 6.92
CA ALA A 142 14.87 -21.48 6.38
C ALA A 142 14.45 -20.00 6.45
N PRO A 143 15.40 -19.05 6.45
CA PRO A 143 15.06 -17.66 6.22
C PRO A 143 14.38 -17.47 4.85
N GLY A 144 13.32 -16.68 4.83
CA GLY A 144 12.62 -16.25 3.63
C GLY A 144 12.51 -14.74 3.57
N ALA A 145 12.37 -14.21 2.36
CA ALA A 145 12.06 -12.81 2.11
C ALA A 145 11.07 -12.74 0.93
N SER A 146 10.19 -11.74 0.98
CA SER A 146 9.24 -11.48 -0.08
C SER A 146 9.05 -9.97 -0.26
N ASP A 147 8.72 -9.58 -1.48
CA ASP A 147 8.26 -8.24 -1.81
C ASP A 147 6.74 -8.27 -2.02
N ALA A 148 6.05 -7.23 -1.56
CA ALA A 148 4.64 -7.00 -1.79
C ALA A 148 4.37 -5.53 -2.14
N THR A 149 3.32 -5.29 -2.92
CA THR A 149 2.79 -3.95 -3.18
C THR A 149 1.62 -3.66 -2.26
N VAL A 150 1.69 -2.55 -1.54
CA VAL A 150 0.65 -2.10 -0.61
C VAL A 150 0.03 -0.80 -1.10
N GLN A 151 -1.29 -0.72 -1.08
CA GLN A 151 -2.01 0.52 -1.32
C GLN A 151 -2.63 1.05 -0.03
N LEU A 152 -2.45 2.34 0.19
CA LEU A 152 -3.04 3.08 1.29
C LEU A 152 -3.99 4.16 0.76
N VAL A 153 -5.03 4.46 1.53
CA VAL A 153 -5.95 5.58 1.29
C VAL A 153 -5.89 6.57 2.45
N ASN A 154 -5.87 7.85 2.13
CA ASN A 154 -6.04 8.91 3.11
C ASN A 154 -7.53 9.27 3.24
N LEU A 155 -8.08 9.09 4.43
CA LEU A 155 -9.42 9.55 4.76
C LEU A 155 -9.32 10.45 5.98
N ASN A 156 -9.75 11.71 5.82
CA ASN A 156 -9.73 12.70 6.90
C ASN A 156 -8.35 12.81 7.58
N ASN A 157 -7.28 12.88 6.77
CA ASN A 157 -5.90 12.98 7.23
C ASN A 157 -5.36 11.74 7.97
N THR A 158 -5.98 10.58 7.79
CA THR A 158 -5.52 9.29 8.34
C THR A 158 -5.32 8.29 7.21
N TRP A 159 -4.16 7.62 7.19
CA TRP A 159 -3.87 6.57 6.21
C TRP A 159 -4.37 5.21 6.71
N PHE A 160 -5.13 4.55 5.84
CA PHE A 160 -5.71 3.22 6.05
C PHE A 160 -5.22 2.25 4.98
N LEU A 161 -5.15 0.97 5.33
CA LEU A 161 -4.80 -0.12 4.42
C LEU A 161 -5.97 -0.42 3.47
N ARG A 162 -5.72 -0.36 2.16
CA ARG A 162 -6.72 -0.68 1.13
C ARG A 162 -6.49 -2.04 0.50
N SER A 163 -5.24 -2.34 0.11
CA SER A 163 -4.92 -3.59 -0.57
C SER A 163 -3.47 -4.02 -0.34
N ILE A 164 -3.24 -5.32 -0.48
CA ILE A 164 -1.93 -5.96 -0.58
C ILE A 164 -1.97 -6.83 -1.83
N SER A 165 -0.97 -6.73 -2.69
CA SER A 165 -0.91 -7.46 -3.95
C SER A 165 0.54 -7.71 -4.37
N ASN A 166 0.74 -8.48 -5.44
CA ASN A 166 2.06 -8.79 -5.98
C ASN A 166 3.04 -9.35 -4.94
N ASP A 167 2.53 -10.11 -3.98
CA ASP A 167 3.37 -10.82 -3.01
C ASP A 167 4.16 -11.92 -3.74
N HIS A 168 5.49 -11.89 -3.62
CA HIS A 168 6.35 -12.88 -4.26
C HIS A 168 7.69 -13.00 -3.52
N VAL A 169 8.26 -14.21 -3.55
CA VAL A 169 9.55 -14.51 -2.91
C VAL A 169 10.68 -13.78 -3.62
N VAL A 170 11.58 -13.19 -2.83
CA VAL A 170 12.81 -12.53 -3.30
C VAL A 170 14.03 -13.09 -2.57
N PRO A 171 15.27 -12.94 -3.12
CA PRO A 171 16.47 -13.47 -2.46
C PRO A 171 16.79 -12.85 -1.09
N GLY A 172 16.24 -11.68 -0.79
CA GLY A 172 16.46 -10.93 0.45
C GLY A 172 15.98 -9.49 0.35
N CYS A 173 15.78 -8.83 1.49
CA CYS A 173 15.44 -7.41 1.51
C CYS A 173 16.67 -6.51 1.37
N PRO A 174 16.63 -5.45 0.53
CA PRO A 174 17.72 -4.51 0.42
C PRO A 174 17.95 -3.79 1.76
N ASN A 175 19.11 -3.95 2.40
CA ASN A 175 19.47 -3.23 3.64
C ASN A 175 18.34 -3.11 4.68
N SER A 176 17.83 -4.25 5.19
CA SER A 176 17.10 -4.23 6.46
C SER A 176 18.03 -3.62 7.51
N ARG A 177 17.77 -2.37 7.92
CA ARG A 177 18.49 -1.82 9.07
C ARG A 177 17.98 -2.59 10.29
N ALA A 178 18.82 -3.50 10.77
CA ALA A 178 18.71 -4.10 12.10
C ALA A 178 18.72 -3.02 13.19
#